data_AF-A0A8H8RLG3-F1
#
_entry.id   AF-A0A8H8RLG3-F1
#
_cell.length_a   1.000
_cell.length_b   1.000
_cell.length_c   1.000
_cell.angle_alpha   90.00
_cell.angle_beta   90.00
_cell.angle_gamma   90.00
#
_symmetry.space_group_name_H-M   'P 1'
#
loop_
_entity.id
_entity.type
_entity.pdbx_description
1 polymer ?
#
loop_
_entity_poly.entity_id
_entity_poly.type
_entity_poly.pdbx_seq_one_letter_code
_entity_poly.pdbx_strand_id
1 'polypeptide(L)'
;GQSMREGTPWPACGEIDTMENINGGTLGYGTIHCGSHCNDPSGLSSGIVFDYGAYHTWAHAIDLRSNDWTQQSITWYMDGQAYHVVHGSDVGDATAWAALAQKPYYMTLNVAVGGSWPGSPAANTASGKDAGMEVLYVAVYQGW
;
A
#
# COMPACT_ATOMS: atom_id res chain seq x y z
N GLY A 1 5.45 -10.90 -2.13
CA GLY A 1 4.68 -11.90 -2.93
C GLY A 1 5.34 -13.27 -3.04
N GLN A 2 6.62 -13.34 -3.42
CA GLN A 2 7.41 -14.59 -3.40
C GLN A 2 7.41 -15.22 -1.99
N SER A 3 7.58 -14.42 -0.94
CA SER A 3 7.55 -14.87 0.46
C SER A 3 6.30 -15.72 0.77
N MET A 4 5.11 -15.28 0.34
CA MET A 4 3.85 -16.05 0.49
C MET A 4 3.89 -17.38 -0.25
N ARG A 5 4.39 -17.38 -1.49
CA ARG A 5 4.50 -18.61 -2.32
C ARG A 5 5.50 -19.62 -1.75
N GLU A 6 6.45 -19.15 -0.97
CA GLU A 6 7.46 -19.97 -0.28
C GLU A 6 7.06 -20.32 1.16
N GLY A 7 5.83 -19.99 1.58
CA GLY A 7 5.27 -20.39 2.87
C GLY A 7 5.52 -19.43 4.03
N THR A 8 6.00 -18.20 3.77
CA THR A 8 6.01 -17.11 4.77
C THR A 8 4.62 -16.47 4.82
N PRO A 9 3.86 -16.57 5.93
CA PRO A 9 2.50 -16.04 6.00
C PRO A 9 2.48 -14.52 6.19
N TRP A 10 1.31 -13.92 5.96
CA TRP A 10 1.04 -12.55 6.37
C TRP A 10 1.09 -12.42 7.91
N PRO A 11 1.60 -11.31 8.47
CA PRO A 11 2.18 -10.15 7.76
C PRO A 11 3.69 -10.28 7.47
N ALA A 12 4.35 -11.34 7.93
CA ALA A 12 5.80 -11.52 7.76
C ALA A 12 6.23 -11.59 6.28
N CYS A 13 5.30 -11.87 5.36
CA CYS A 13 5.56 -11.85 3.93
C CYS A 13 5.78 -10.46 3.33
N GLY A 14 5.43 -9.40 4.07
CA GLY A 14 5.39 -8.02 3.62
C GLY A 14 4.15 -7.70 2.78
N GLU A 15 3.59 -6.52 2.96
CA GLU A 15 2.51 -5.91 2.16
C GLU A 15 2.79 -4.42 1.95
N ILE A 16 2.47 -3.93 0.75
CA ILE A 16 2.59 -2.52 0.37
C ILE A 16 1.26 -2.09 -0.22
N ASP A 17 0.50 -1.32 0.53
CA ASP A 17 -0.75 -0.75 0.09
C ASP A 17 -0.46 0.53 -0.67
N THR A 18 -0.60 0.47 -1.99
CA THR A 18 -0.37 1.65 -2.85
C THR A 18 -1.46 2.69 -2.63
N MET A 19 -2.68 2.24 -2.42
CA MET A 19 -3.84 3.06 -2.13
C MET A 19 -4.91 2.19 -1.45
N GLU A 20 -5.34 2.62 -0.28
CA GLU A 20 -6.63 2.23 0.30
C GLU A 20 -7.52 3.45 0.50
N ASN A 21 -8.83 3.24 0.40
CA ASN A 21 -9.85 4.23 0.73
C ASN A 21 -11.06 3.52 1.32
N ILE A 22 -11.75 4.17 2.24
CA ILE A 22 -12.97 3.65 2.85
C ILE A 22 -14.11 4.66 2.75
N ASN A 23 -15.33 4.14 2.68
CA ASN A 23 -16.58 4.90 2.83
C ASN A 23 -16.74 6.09 1.86
N GLY A 24 -16.10 6.05 0.68
CA GLY A 24 -16.11 7.16 -0.27
C GLY A 24 -15.51 8.45 0.31
N GLY A 25 -14.63 8.31 1.30
CA GLY A 25 -13.98 9.44 1.96
C GLY A 25 -12.95 10.12 1.06
N THR A 26 -12.54 11.32 1.44
CA THR A 26 -11.56 12.13 0.69
C THR A 26 -10.11 11.83 1.05
N LEU A 27 -9.85 10.83 1.90
CA LEU A 27 -8.50 10.41 2.28
C LEU A 27 -8.13 9.10 1.62
N GLY A 28 -7.01 9.09 0.91
CA GLY A 28 -6.35 7.88 0.45
C GLY A 28 -5.15 7.56 1.35
N TYR A 29 -4.90 6.28 1.57
CA TYR A 29 -3.87 5.80 2.50
C TYR A 29 -2.81 5.00 1.74
N GLY A 30 -1.54 5.28 2.05
CA GLY A 30 -0.40 4.43 1.68
C GLY A 30 0.16 3.79 2.93
N THR A 31 0.30 2.47 2.93
CA THR A 31 0.63 1.70 4.14
C THR A 31 1.61 0.57 3.83
N ILE A 32 2.41 0.18 4.82
CA ILE A 32 3.11 -1.12 4.82
C ILE A 32 2.75 -1.95 6.04
N HIS A 33 2.68 -3.26 5.83
CA HIS A 33 2.51 -4.26 6.89
C HIS A 33 3.68 -5.24 6.88
N CYS A 34 4.22 -5.52 8.07
CA CYS A 34 5.40 -6.37 8.28
C CYS A 34 5.48 -6.94 9.71
N GLY A 35 4.34 -7.11 10.35
CA GLY A 35 4.19 -7.57 11.73
C GLY A 35 4.44 -6.47 12.75
N SER A 36 5.02 -6.86 13.89
CA SER A 36 5.33 -5.93 14.98
C SER A 36 6.28 -4.80 14.59
N HIS A 37 7.07 -5.00 13.52
CA HIS A 37 7.97 -3.97 12.98
C HIS A 37 7.24 -2.84 12.25
N CYS A 38 5.99 -3.08 11.83
CA CYS A 38 5.16 -2.10 11.15
C CYS A 38 3.94 -1.65 11.97
N ASN A 39 3.86 -1.97 13.27
CA ASN A 39 2.68 -1.67 14.10
C ASN A 39 1.37 -2.32 13.60
N ASP A 40 1.45 -3.54 13.10
CA ASP A 40 0.25 -4.26 12.65
C ASP A 40 -0.78 -4.48 13.78
N PRO A 41 -2.09 -4.42 13.48
CA PRO A 41 -2.69 -4.40 12.14
C PRO A 41 -2.79 -3.00 11.49
N SER A 42 -2.34 -1.93 12.14
CA SER A 42 -2.47 -0.56 11.60
C SER A 42 -1.46 -0.23 10.50
N GLY A 43 -0.30 -0.90 10.51
CA GLY A 43 0.77 -0.63 9.56
C GLY A 43 1.48 0.71 9.79
N LEU A 44 2.55 0.96 9.01
CA LEU A 44 3.17 2.28 8.92
C LEU A 44 2.47 3.07 7.81
N SER A 45 1.43 3.80 8.22
CA SER A 45 0.50 4.45 7.30
C SER A 45 0.63 5.98 7.29
N SER A 46 0.35 6.57 6.13
CA SER A 46 0.11 8.01 5.98
C SER A 46 -1.02 8.24 4.99
N GLY A 47 -1.73 9.36 5.16
CA GLY A 47 -2.89 9.73 4.35
C GLY A 47 -2.70 11.03 3.58
N ILE A 48 -3.32 11.13 2.42
CA ILE A 48 -3.39 12.34 1.59
C ILE A 48 -4.83 12.61 1.16
N VAL A 49 -5.20 13.89 1.10
CA VAL A 49 -6.51 14.32 0.60
C VAL A 49 -6.52 14.29 -0.92
N PHE A 50 -7.60 13.75 -1.51
CA PHE A 50 -7.80 13.69 -2.95
C PHE A 50 -9.26 13.98 -3.33
N ASP A 51 -9.49 14.24 -4.62
CA ASP A 51 -10.84 14.38 -5.17
C ASP A 51 -11.37 13.00 -5.61
N TYR A 52 -12.24 12.41 -4.80
CA TYR A 52 -12.85 11.11 -5.09
C TYR A 52 -13.55 11.05 -6.45
N GLY A 53 -14.03 12.18 -6.97
CA GLY A 53 -14.73 12.27 -8.26
C GLY A 53 -13.82 12.29 -9.49
N ALA A 54 -12.50 12.28 -9.32
CA ALA A 54 -11.54 12.42 -10.41
C ALA A 54 -10.62 11.19 -10.54
N TYR A 55 -10.06 11.02 -11.74
CA TYR A 55 -8.97 10.08 -11.95
C TYR A 55 -7.68 10.62 -11.34
N HIS A 56 -7.04 9.80 -10.50
CA HIS A 56 -5.77 10.09 -9.87
C HIS A 56 -4.75 8.99 -10.17
N THR A 57 -3.47 9.37 -10.25
CA THR A 57 -2.38 8.39 -10.33
C THR A 57 -1.86 8.11 -8.92
N TRP A 58 -2.07 6.88 -8.46
CA TRP A 58 -1.49 6.37 -7.22
C TRP A 58 -0.28 5.51 -7.54
N ALA A 59 0.82 5.75 -6.85
CA ALA A 59 2.05 5.01 -7.06
C ALA A 59 2.84 4.86 -5.77
N HIS A 60 3.67 3.82 -5.72
CA HIS A 60 4.80 3.77 -4.81
C HIS A 60 6.08 3.52 -5.62
N ALA A 61 7.21 3.99 -5.09
CA ALA A 61 8.54 3.73 -5.64
C ALA A 61 9.40 3.09 -4.56
N ILE A 62 10.10 2.01 -4.92
CA ILE A 62 11.08 1.35 -4.05
C ILE A 62 12.47 1.75 -4.53
N ASP A 63 13.22 2.47 -3.70
CA ASP A 63 14.60 2.86 -3.97
C ASP A 63 15.57 1.93 -3.24
N LEU A 64 16.22 1.05 -4.01
CA LEU A 64 17.21 0.09 -3.53
C LEU A 64 18.65 0.47 -3.89
N ARG A 65 18.90 1.70 -4.35
CA ARG A 65 20.23 2.10 -4.88
C ARG A 65 21.33 2.10 -3.80
N SER A 66 20.96 2.28 -2.53
CA SER A 66 21.89 2.17 -1.42
C SER A 66 22.24 0.71 -1.13
N ASN A 67 23.54 0.45 -0.91
CA ASN A 67 24.03 -0.83 -0.36
C ASN A 67 23.74 -0.96 1.15
N ASP A 68 23.45 0.15 1.83
CA ASP A 68 22.94 0.15 3.19
C ASP A 68 21.41 0.07 3.15
N TRP A 69 20.85 -1.06 3.57
CA TRP A 69 19.41 -1.32 3.58
C TRP A 69 18.64 -0.31 4.44
N THR A 70 19.28 0.28 5.46
CA THR A 70 18.63 1.27 6.32
C THR A 70 18.33 2.58 5.58
N GLN A 71 19.06 2.86 4.50
CA GLN A 71 18.90 4.05 3.66
C GLN A 71 18.00 3.80 2.43
N GLN A 72 17.62 2.56 2.16
CA GLN A 72 16.63 2.24 1.14
C GLN A 72 15.26 2.74 1.59
N SER A 73 14.37 3.01 0.63
CA SER A 73 13.07 3.60 0.93
C SER A 73 11.94 3.07 0.06
N ILE A 74 10.73 3.13 0.60
CA ILE A 74 9.48 3.05 -0.16
C ILE A 74 8.81 4.42 -0.04
N THR A 75 8.46 5.04 -1.15
CA THR A 75 7.83 6.37 -1.19
C THR A 75 6.51 6.30 -1.95
N TRP A 76 5.44 6.86 -1.39
CA TRP A 76 4.12 6.92 -2.03
C TRP A 76 3.87 8.27 -2.65
N TYR A 77 3.15 8.25 -3.76
CA TYR A 77 2.81 9.39 -4.58
C TYR A 77 1.33 9.38 -4.95
N MET A 78 0.74 10.57 -4.95
CA MET A 78 -0.55 10.85 -5.58
C MET A 78 -0.32 11.97 -6.60
N ASP A 79 -0.67 11.73 -7.86
CA ASP A 79 -0.44 12.66 -8.98
C ASP A 79 1.01 13.17 -9.07
N GLY A 80 1.96 12.27 -8.78
CA GLY A 80 3.39 12.55 -8.78
C GLY A 80 3.88 13.34 -7.56
N GLN A 81 3.01 13.71 -6.62
CA GLN A 81 3.40 14.37 -5.37
C GLN A 81 3.63 13.33 -4.27
N ALA A 82 4.84 13.32 -3.70
CA ALA A 82 5.19 12.44 -2.61
C ALA A 82 4.43 12.83 -1.33
N TYR A 83 3.85 11.87 -0.62
CA TYR A 83 3.09 12.13 0.62
C TYR A 83 3.43 11.18 1.77
N HIS A 84 4.14 10.09 1.49
CA HIS A 84 4.61 9.14 2.49
C HIS A 84 5.97 8.59 2.10
N VAL A 85 6.84 8.38 3.08
CA VAL A 85 8.12 7.71 2.90
C VAL A 85 8.40 6.86 4.13
N VAL A 86 8.84 5.63 3.89
CA VAL A 86 9.34 4.73 4.92
C VAL A 86 10.73 4.28 4.50
N HIS A 87 11.70 4.47 5.38
CA HIS A 87 13.05 3.95 5.23
C HIS A 87 13.21 2.60 5.92
N GLY A 88 14.21 1.82 5.50
CA GLY A 88 14.59 0.60 6.22
C GLY A 88 14.87 0.85 7.70
N SER A 89 15.45 2.01 8.04
CA SER A 89 15.67 2.41 9.44
C SER A 89 14.39 2.56 10.25
N ASP A 90 13.26 2.91 9.64
CA ASP A 90 11.98 3.07 10.35
C ASP A 90 11.36 1.71 10.69
N VAL A 91 11.59 0.70 9.85
CA VAL A 91 11.20 -0.71 10.10
C VAL A 91 12.11 -1.34 11.16
N GLY A 92 13.41 -1.03 11.12
CA GLY A 92 14.37 -1.42 12.15
C GLY A 92 14.76 -2.90 12.17
N ASP A 93 14.29 -3.71 11.22
CA ASP A 93 14.66 -5.12 11.04
C ASP A 93 14.97 -5.45 9.58
N ALA A 94 16.16 -5.99 9.34
CA ALA A 94 16.65 -6.27 7.98
C ALA A 94 15.86 -7.39 7.28
N THR A 95 15.33 -8.37 8.03
CA THR A 95 14.57 -9.49 7.46
C THR A 95 13.19 -9.02 7.03
N ALA A 96 12.53 -8.21 7.87
CA ALA A 96 11.26 -7.56 7.55
C ALA A 96 11.42 -6.61 6.35
N TRP A 97 12.49 -5.80 6.32
CA TRP A 97 12.79 -4.94 5.18
C TRP A 97 13.03 -5.72 3.90
N ALA A 98 13.79 -6.81 3.95
CA ALA A 98 14.02 -7.65 2.78
C ALA A 98 12.71 -8.26 2.25
N ALA A 99 11.79 -8.66 3.13
CA ALA A 99 10.47 -9.13 2.72
C ALA A 99 9.63 -8.03 2.05
N LEU A 100 9.70 -6.80 2.55
CA LEU A 100 8.98 -5.63 2.02
C LEU A 100 9.51 -5.13 0.68
N ALA A 101 10.83 -4.94 0.56
CA ALA A 101 11.41 -4.13 -0.50
C ALA A 101 12.30 -4.92 -1.47
N GLN A 102 12.77 -6.12 -1.08
CA GLN A 102 13.83 -6.85 -1.81
C GLN A 102 13.36 -8.21 -2.36
N LYS A 103 12.06 -8.48 -2.34
CA LYS A 103 11.45 -9.69 -2.89
C LYS A 103 10.32 -9.35 -3.87
N PRO A 104 10.08 -10.17 -4.92
CA PRO A 104 9.00 -9.97 -5.87
C PRO A 104 7.60 -9.98 -5.23
N TYR A 105 6.72 -9.17 -5.80
CA TYR A 105 5.31 -9.08 -5.44
C TYR A 105 4.39 -9.55 -6.57
N TYR A 106 3.15 -9.88 -6.21
CA TYR A 106 2.02 -9.85 -7.13
C TYR A 106 1.14 -8.66 -6.72
N MET A 107 0.36 -8.14 -7.65
CA MET A 107 -0.54 -7.01 -7.39
C MET A 107 -1.96 -7.52 -7.13
N THR A 108 -2.67 -6.83 -6.25
CA THR A 108 -4.10 -6.99 -6.00
C THR A 108 -4.82 -5.69 -6.32
N LEU A 109 -6.01 -5.84 -6.90
CA LEU A 109 -6.97 -4.76 -7.11
C LEU A 109 -8.33 -5.32 -6.68
N ASN A 110 -8.94 -4.72 -5.68
CA ASN A 110 -10.21 -5.19 -5.13
C ASN A 110 -11.05 -4.03 -4.62
N VAL A 111 -12.36 -4.28 -4.55
CA VAL A 111 -13.31 -3.46 -3.82
C VAL A 111 -13.91 -4.34 -2.74
N ALA A 112 -13.49 -4.13 -1.50
CA ALA A 112 -14.05 -4.85 -0.35
C ALA A 112 -15.38 -4.23 0.07
N VAL A 113 -16.32 -5.06 0.53
CA VAL A 113 -17.61 -4.61 1.07
C VAL A 113 -17.70 -5.03 2.53
N GLY A 114 -17.64 -4.05 3.41
CA GLY A 114 -17.57 -4.28 4.85
C GLY A 114 -16.14 -4.54 5.36
N GLY A 115 -16.00 -4.68 6.67
CA GLY A 115 -14.71 -4.96 7.33
C GLY A 115 -14.61 -4.31 8.70
N SER A 116 -13.59 -4.66 9.47
CA SER A 116 -13.32 -4.05 10.78
C SER A 116 -13.03 -2.55 10.67
N TRP A 117 -12.32 -2.16 9.61
CA TRP A 117 -11.93 -0.77 9.38
C TRP A 117 -13.04 0.09 8.75
N PRO A 118 -13.63 -0.27 7.59
CA PRO A 118 -14.72 0.53 7.01
C PRO A 118 -16.05 0.42 7.79
N GLY A 119 -16.23 -0.64 8.60
CA GLY A 119 -17.50 -0.98 9.22
C GLY A 119 -18.44 -1.71 8.26
N SER A 120 -19.69 -1.96 8.68
CA SER A 120 -20.70 -2.58 7.82
C SER A 120 -21.33 -1.58 6.84
N PRO A 121 -21.76 -2.02 5.65
CA PRO A 121 -22.57 -1.20 4.76
C PRO A 121 -23.81 -0.63 5.47
N ALA A 122 -24.08 0.65 5.25
CA ALA A 122 -25.28 1.35 5.70
C ALA A 122 -26.36 1.38 4.61
N ALA A 123 -27.57 1.84 4.96
CA ALA A 123 -28.71 1.90 4.03
C ALA A 123 -28.46 2.79 2.79
N ASN A 124 -27.55 3.76 2.88
CA ASN A 124 -27.17 4.65 1.79
C ASN A 124 -25.90 4.21 1.04
N THR A 125 -25.41 2.98 1.28
CA THR A 125 -24.24 2.46 0.56
C THR A 125 -24.60 2.24 -0.90
N ALA A 126 -23.82 2.84 -1.82
CA ALA A 126 -23.96 2.58 -3.25
C ALA A 126 -23.70 1.10 -3.57
N SER A 127 -24.25 0.60 -4.68
CA SER A 127 -24.09 -0.81 -5.07
C SER A 127 -23.97 -0.94 -6.59
N GLY A 128 -23.53 -2.11 -7.05
CA GLY A 128 -23.34 -2.35 -8.48
C GLY A 128 -22.20 -1.52 -9.04
N LYS A 129 -22.40 -0.93 -10.23
CA LYS A 129 -21.36 -0.14 -10.91
C LYS A 129 -21.02 1.16 -10.18
N ASP A 130 -21.98 1.74 -9.46
CA ASP A 130 -21.79 2.98 -8.71
C ASP A 130 -20.85 2.83 -7.51
N ALA A 131 -20.57 1.57 -7.10
CA ALA A 131 -19.56 1.23 -6.09
C ALA A 131 -18.31 0.58 -6.72
N GLY A 132 -18.17 0.64 -8.05
CA GLY A 132 -17.05 0.03 -8.76
C GLY A 132 -15.76 0.84 -8.67
N MET A 133 -14.63 0.17 -8.82
CA MET A 133 -13.33 0.81 -9.04
C MET A 133 -13.02 0.83 -10.54
N GLU A 134 -12.82 2.02 -11.09
CA GLU A 134 -12.40 2.21 -12.48
C GLU A 134 -10.87 2.32 -12.55
N VAL A 135 -10.24 1.45 -13.34
CA VAL A 135 -8.78 1.42 -13.50
C VAL A 135 -8.45 1.57 -14.96
N LEU A 136 -7.88 2.72 -15.34
CA LEU A 136 -7.51 3.00 -16.73
C LEU A 136 -6.29 2.17 -17.16
N TYR A 137 -5.27 2.10 -16.30
CA TYR A 137 -4.09 1.27 -16.54
C TYR A 137 -3.38 0.91 -15.23
N VAL A 138 -2.54 -0.11 -15.33
CA VAL A 138 -1.51 -0.44 -14.35
C VAL A 138 -0.19 -0.49 -15.11
N ALA A 139 0.85 0.12 -14.56
CA ALA A 139 2.18 0.10 -15.13
C ALA A 139 3.23 -0.13 -14.04
N VAL A 140 4.28 -0.88 -14.40
CA VAL A 140 5.45 -1.11 -13.56
C VAL A 140 6.66 -0.64 -14.35
N TYR A 141 7.46 0.22 -13.74
CA TYR A 141 8.67 0.77 -14.32
C TYR A 141 9.89 0.33 -13.51
N GLN A 142 11.02 0.21 -14.18
CA GLN A 142 12.32 -0.02 -13.54
C GLN A 142 13.29 1.04 -14.05
N GLY A 143 13.83 1.84 -13.14
CA GLY A 143 14.93 2.78 -13.40
C GLY A 143 16.28 2.18 -13.03
N TRP A 144 17.36 2.78 -13.54
CA TRP A 144 18.75 2.47 -13.20
C TRP A 144 19.32 3.55 -12.27
#